data_AF-A0A8C9IFJ5-F1
#
_entry.id   AF-A0A8C9IFJ5-F1
#
_cell.length_a   1.000
_cell.length_b   1.000
_cell.length_c   1.000
_cell.angle_alpha   90.00
_cell.angle_beta   90.00
_cell.angle_gamma   90.00
#
_symmetry.space_group_name_H-M   'P 1'
#
loop_
_entity.id
_entity.type
_entity.pdbx_description
1 polymer ?
#
loop_
_entity_poly.entity_id
_entity_poly.type
_entity_poly.pdbx_seq_one_letter_code
_entity_poly.pdbx_strand_id
1 'polypeptide(L)'
;MAVSPNTCFGPKAKMSILETNQYLHLTEKFLTSKATAYSLANRLQKYKCEECKDLIESVLEEELQFQERELAELLRAAARLRIHDPLIQAQAKELTHSQQKIQEGRGVCYLFTQHVKNTVKSFEGLLRNTGIVYYQRQRFCEQMVQGIQLTEILVRKLATGNLATGSEDT
;
A
#
# COMPACT_ATOMS: atom_id res chain seq x y z
N MET A 1 -0.60 7.60 -33.39
CA MET A 1 -1.86 7.74 -32.64
C MET A 1 -1.88 6.67 -31.57
N ALA A 2 -1.69 7.03 -30.31
CA ALA A 2 -1.73 6.09 -29.19
C ALA A 2 -2.67 6.67 -28.13
N VAL A 3 -3.62 5.83 -27.74
CA VAL A 3 -4.83 6.15 -26.99
C VAL A 3 -4.48 6.41 -25.53
N SER A 4 -4.83 7.59 -25.03
CA SER A 4 -4.79 7.91 -23.60
C SER A 4 -5.79 7.03 -22.84
N PRO A 5 -5.46 6.48 -21.66
CA PRO A 5 -6.45 5.83 -20.81
C PRO A 5 -7.37 6.90 -20.24
N ASN A 6 -8.57 7.01 -20.81
CA ASN A 6 -9.62 7.87 -20.30
C ASN A 6 -10.02 7.41 -18.89
N THR A 7 -9.79 8.31 -17.95
CA THR A 7 -10.59 8.62 -16.76
C THR A 7 -11.83 7.76 -16.58
N CYS A 8 -11.78 6.79 -15.66
CA CYS A 8 -12.96 6.09 -15.16
C CYS A 8 -13.06 6.22 -13.64
N PHE A 9 -13.06 7.45 -13.15
CA PHE A 9 -13.67 7.77 -11.86
C PHE A 9 -14.48 9.04 -12.07
N GLY A 10 -15.79 8.89 -12.20
CA GLY A 10 -16.73 10.01 -12.22
C GLY A 10 -16.61 10.88 -10.96
N PRO A 11 -17.28 12.04 -10.91
CA PRO A 11 -17.19 12.97 -9.79
C PRO A 11 -17.84 12.33 -8.55
N LYS A 12 -17.06 11.58 -7.79
CA LYS A 12 -17.41 11.19 -6.44
C LYS A 12 -17.14 12.44 -5.61
N ALA A 13 -18.21 13.09 -5.14
CA ALA A 13 -18.11 14.21 -4.22
C ALA A 13 -17.25 13.76 -3.02
N LYS A 14 -16.02 14.24 -2.95
CA LYS A 14 -15.18 14.07 -1.77
C LYS A 14 -15.75 15.00 -0.71
N MET A 15 -16.50 14.44 0.23
CA MET A 15 -16.91 15.17 1.43
C MET A 15 -15.66 15.62 2.20
N SER A 16 -15.70 16.84 2.71
CA SER A 16 -14.71 17.35 3.65
C SER A 16 -14.71 16.52 4.95
N ILE A 17 -13.61 16.59 5.71
CA ILE A 17 -13.50 15.91 7.01
C ILE A 17 -14.65 16.33 7.94
N LEU A 18 -15.02 17.62 7.90
CA LEU A 18 -16.13 18.16 8.69
C LEU A 18 -17.48 17.55 8.30
N GLU A 19 -17.79 17.45 7.01
CA GLU A 19 -19.02 16.84 6.50
C GLU A 19 -19.09 15.35 6.83
N THR A 20 -17.94 14.66 6.80
CA THR A 20 -17.84 13.24 7.15
C THR A 20 -18.17 13.03 8.62
N ASN A 21 -17.63 13.88 9.50
CA ASN A 21 -17.92 13.81 10.94
C ASN A 21 -19.40 14.11 11.25
N GLN A 22 -19.99 15.10 10.57
CA GLN A 22 -21.41 15.39 10.72
C GLN A 22 -22.28 14.22 10.26
N TYR A 23 -21.97 13.63 9.11
CA TYR A 23 -22.67 12.46 8.59
C TYR A 23 -22.60 11.27 9.56
N LEU A 24 -21.42 10.97 10.11
CA LEU A 24 -21.23 9.89 11.08
C LEU A 24 -22.08 10.13 12.34
N HIS A 25 -22.06 11.33 12.90
CA HIS A 25 -22.83 11.69 14.08
C HIS A 25 -24.35 11.62 13.85
N LEU A 26 -24.84 12.06 12.68
CA LEU A 26 -26.26 11.89 12.31
C LEU A 26 -26.62 10.41 12.17
N THR A 27 -25.74 9.60 11.58
CA THR A 27 -25.93 8.16 11.40
C THR A 27 -26.02 7.46 12.76
N GLU A 28 -25.13 7.78 13.69
CA GLU A 28 -25.15 7.25 15.06
C GLU A 28 -26.47 7.57 15.78
N LYS A 29 -26.94 8.82 15.68
CA LYS A 29 -28.22 9.24 16.27
C LYS A 29 -29.42 8.51 15.66
N PHE A 30 -29.42 8.35 14.33
CA PHE A 30 -30.47 7.62 13.62
C PHE A 30 -30.52 6.16 14.07
N LEU A 31 -29.38 5.46 14.07
CA LEU A 31 -29.30 4.06 14.48
C LEU A 31 -29.72 3.88 15.95
N THR A 32 -29.31 4.80 16.84
CA THR A 32 -29.70 4.79 18.26
C THR A 32 -31.21 4.96 18.43
N SER A 33 -31.81 5.93 17.72
CA SER A 33 -33.25 6.16 17.76
C SER A 33 -34.02 4.94 17.24
N LYS A 34 -33.55 4.34 16.14
CA LYS A 34 -34.13 3.15 15.54
C LYS A 34 -34.09 1.94 16.48
N ALA A 35 -32.92 1.64 17.06
CA ALA A 35 -32.76 0.56 18.03
C ALA A 35 -33.67 0.73 19.25
N THR A 36 -33.86 1.98 19.69
CA THR A 36 -34.77 2.33 20.80
C THR A 36 -36.23 2.08 20.43
N ALA A 37 -36.66 2.52 19.24
CA ALA A 37 -38.01 2.31 18.74
C ALA A 37 -38.33 0.82 18.59
N TYR A 38 -37.42 0.05 17.99
CA TYR A 38 -37.55 -1.40 17.86
C TYR A 38 -37.64 -2.12 19.22
N SER A 39 -36.77 -1.74 20.16
CA SER A 39 -36.78 -2.31 21.52
C SER A 39 -38.09 -1.99 22.26
N LEU A 40 -38.62 -0.79 22.08
CA LEU A 40 -39.89 -0.38 22.67
C LEU A 40 -41.06 -1.15 22.03
N ALA A 41 -41.09 -1.26 20.70
CA ALA A 41 -42.11 -2.01 19.96
C ALA A 41 -42.16 -3.47 20.42
N ASN A 42 -41.01 -4.14 20.55
CA ASN A 42 -40.91 -5.50 21.08
C ASN A 42 -41.46 -5.63 22.51
N ARG A 43 -41.17 -4.66 23.38
CA ARG A 43 -41.70 -4.65 24.75
C ARG A 43 -43.21 -4.46 24.76
N LEU A 44 -43.75 -3.56 23.93
CA LEU A 44 -45.19 -3.29 23.85
C LEU A 44 -45.98 -4.44 23.22
N GLN A 45 -45.39 -5.14 22.26
CA GLN A 45 -45.98 -6.34 21.66
C GLN A 45 -46.30 -7.40 22.73
N LYS A 46 -45.45 -7.53 23.76
CA LYS A 46 -45.66 -8.46 24.88
C LYS A 46 -46.92 -8.15 25.70
N TYR A 47 -47.32 -6.88 25.78
CA TYR A 47 -48.48 -6.44 26.56
C TYR A 47 -49.78 -6.41 25.74
N LYS A 48 -49.76 -6.83 24.46
CA LYS A 48 -50.93 -6.87 23.57
C LYS A 48 -51.70 -5.54 23.55
N CYS A 49 -50.97 -4.44 23.36
CA CYS A 49 -51.58 -3.12 23.24
C CYS A 49 -52.36 -3.04 21.92
N GLU A 50 -53.69 -3.04 21.98
CA GLU A 50 -54.56 -2.97 20.78
C GLU A 50 -54.56 -1.59 20.13
N GLU A 51 -54.44 -0.51 20.92
CA GLU A 51 -54.44 0.88 20.43
C GLU A 51 -53.21 1.22 19.57
N CYS A 52 -52.09 0.52 19.79
CA CYS A 52 -50.82 0.75 19.09
C CYS A 52 -50.40 -0.43 18.20
N LYS A 53 -51.28 -1.38 17.94
CA LYS A 53 -50.96 -2.63 17.25
C LYS A 53 -50.35 -2.42 15.87
N ASP A 54 -51.00 -1.60 15.04
CA ASP A 54 -50.55 -1.32 13.68
C ASP A 54 -49.18 -0.63 13.65
N LEU A 55 -48.91 0.25 14.64
CA LEU A 55 -47.63 0.93 14.78
C LEU A 55 -46.52 -0.02 15.24
N ILE A 56 -46.81 -0.93 16.17
CA ILE A 56 -45.87 -1.97 16.60
C ILE A 56 -45.51 -2.87 15.43
N GLU A 57 -46.50 -3.33 14.67
CA GLU A 57 -46.29 -4.19 13.50
C GLU A 57 -45.45 -3.48 12.43
N SER A 58 -45.78 -2.22 12.11
CA SER A 58 -45.02 -1.40 11.16
C SER A 58 -43.56 -1.20 11.56
N VAL A 59 -43.26 -0.95 12.84
CA VAL A 59 -41.87 -0.75 13.31
C VAL A 59 -41.06 -2.05 13.23
N LEU A 60 -41.69 -3.19 13.55
CA LEU A 60 -41.03 -4.49 13.49
C LEU A 60 -40.77 -4.93 12.04
N GLU A 61 -41.72 -4.69 11.13
CA GLU A 61 -41.56 -4.97 9.71
C GLU A 61 -40.48 -4.09 9.06
N GLU A 62 -40.45 -2.79 9.38
CA GLU A 62 -39.43 -1.86 8.89
C GLU A 62 -38.02 -2.25 9.38
N GLU A 63 -37.88 -2.75 10.61
CA GLU A 63 -36.61 -3.26 11.12
C GLU A 63 -36.13 -4.47 10.33
N LEU A 64 -37.03 -5.43 10.06
CA LEU A 64 -36.70 -6.63 9.29
C LEU A 64 -36.24 -6.28 7.87
N GLN A 65 -37.00 -5.43 7.16
CA GLN A 65 -36.64 -4.99 5.81
C GLN A 65 -35.31 -4.22 5.79
N PHE A 66 -35.02 -3.45 6.84
CA PHE A 66 -33.74 -2.75 6.94
C PHE A 66 -32.57 -3.71 7.12
N GLN A 67 -32.69 -4.70 8.01
CA GLN A 67 -31.66 -5.73 8.20
C GLN A 67 -31.42 -6.53 6.93
N GLU A 68 -32.48 -6.88 6.18
CA GLU A 68 -32.36 -7.54 4.89
C GLU A 68 -31.62 -6.68 3.86
N ARG A 69 -31.93 -5.38 3.78
CA ARG A 69 -31.22 -4.44 2.90
C ARG A 69 -29.76 -4.29 3.28
N GLU A 70 -29.46 -4.13 4.57
CA GLU A 70 -28.08 -4.00 5.08
C GLU A 70 -27.26 -5.25 4.79
N LEU A 71 -27.84 -6.43 5.01
CA LEU A 71 -27.21 -7.71 4.70
C LEU A 71 -26.94 -7.85 3.19
N ALA A 72 -27.90 -7.45 2.35
CA ALA A 72 -27.74 -7.46 0.90
C ALA A 72 -26.64 -6.47 0.43
N GLU A 73 -26.53 -5.30 1.03
CA GLU A 73 -25.47 -4.33 0.75
C GLU A 73 -24.10 -4.86 1.19
N LEU A 74 -24.02 -5.49 2.37
CA LEU A 74 -22.79 -6.09 2.88
C LEU A 74 -22.32 -7.22 1.96
N LEU A 75 -23.22 -8.11 1.55
CA LEU A 75 -22.92 -9.18 0.58
C LEU A 75 -22.45 -8.61 -0.77
N ARG A 76 -23.07 -7.53 -1.25
CA ARG A 76 -22.65 -6.85 -2.48
C ARG A 76 -21.28 -6.19 -2.34
N ALA A 77 -20.99 -5.57 -1.20
CA ALA A 77 -19.68 -4.99 -0.90
C ALA A 77 -18.60 -6.09 -0.83
N ALA A 78 -18.88 -7.20 -0.15
CA ALA A 78 -18.00 -8.35 -0.09
C ALA A 78 -17.73 -8.95 -1.49
N ALA A 79 -18.76 -9.08 -2.33
CA ALA A 79 -18.59 -9.54 -3.70
C ALA A 79 -17.70 -8.59 -4.53
N ARG A 80 -17.85 -7.26 -4.36
CA ARG A 80 -16.96 -6.28 -5.00
C ARG A 80 -15.52 -6.40 -4.55
N LEU A 81 -15.28 -6.64 -3.25
CA LEU A 81 -13.93 -6.86 -2.73
C LEU A 81 -13.28 -8.11 -3.36
N ARG A 82 -14.02 -9.22 -3.46
CA ARG A 82 -13.53 -10.47 -4.07
C ARG A 82 -13.09 -10.32 -5.54
N ILE A 83 -13.66 -9.37 -6.27
CA ILE A 83 -13.27 -9.09 -7.67
C ILE A 83 -11.87 -8.45 -7.74
N HIS A 84 -11.44 -7.75 -6.70
CA HIS A 84 -10.13 -7.10 -6.65
C HIS A 84 -9.01 -8.00 -6.13
N ASP A 85 -9.35 -9.09 -5.44
CA ASP A 85 -8.38 -10.04 -4.86
C ASP A 85 -7.33 -10.57 -5.87
N PRO A 86 -7.68 -10.96 -7.11
CA PRO A 86 -6.68 -11.45 -8.07
C PRO A 86 -5.68 -10.38 -8.52
N LEU A 87 -6.13 -9.13 -8.66
CA LEU A 87 -5.28 -8.02 -9.06
C LEU A 87 -4.31 -7.66 -7.93
N ILE A 88 -4.80 -7.60 -6.69
CA ILE A 88 -3.97 -7.37 -5.49
C ILE A 88 -2.93 -8.48 -5.37
N GLN A 89 -3.33 -9.73 -5.58
CA GLN A 89 -2.42 -10.87 -5.53
C GLN A 89 -1.37 -10.82 -6.66
N ALA A 90 -1.75 -10.43 -7.87
CA ALA A 90 -0.81 -10.26 -8.99
C ALA A 90 0.22 -9.17 -8.68
N GLN A 91 -0.22 -8.01 -8.18
CA GLN A 91 0.66 -6.92 -7.77
C GLN A 91 1.61 -7.33 -6.65
N ALA A 92 1.12 -8.06 -5.64
CA ALA A 92 1.96 -8.58 -4.56
C ALA A 92 3.05 -9.52 -5.11
N LYS A 93 2.72 -10.42 -6.05
CA LYS A 93 3.69 -11.32 -6.69
C LYS A 93 4.74 -10.56 -7.50
N GLU A 94 4.34 -9.58 -8.30
CA GLU A 94 5.27 -8.75 -9.08
C GLU A 94 6.21 -7.94 -8.19
N LEU A 95 5.70 -7.41 -7.07
CA LEU A 95 6.50 -6.70 -6.08
C LEU A 95 7.54 -7.62 -5.44
N THR A 96 7.13 -8.82 -5.00
CA THR A 96 8.06 -9.82 -4.45
C THR A 96 9.14 -10.22 -5.46
N HIS A 97 8.76 -10.47 -6.71
CA HIS A 97 9.72 -10.79 -7.77
C HIS A 97 10.72 -9.64 -8.00
N SER A 98 10.24 -8.39 -8.00
CA SER A 98 11.11 -7.21 -8.14
C SER A 98 12.08 -7.04 -6.97
N GLN A 99 11.62 -7.27 -5.74
CA GLN A 99 12.47 -7.26 -4.54
C GLN A 99 13.54 -8.34 -4.60
N GLN A 100 13.20 -9.55 -5.06
CA GLN A 100 14.17 -10.61 -5.29
C GLN A 100 15.24 -10.19 -6.31
N LYS A 101 14.85 -9.56 -7.42
CA LYS A 101 15.81 -9.05 -8.43
C LYS A 101 16.75 -7.99 -7.88
N ILE A 102 16.26 -7.09 -7.04
CA ILE A 102 17.11 -6.12 -6.34
C ILE A 102 18.12 -6.84 -5.45
N GLN A 103 17.69 -7.86 -4.69
CA GLN A 103 18.57 -8.62 -3.81
C GLN A 103 19.63 -9.42 -4.57
N GLU A 104 19.27 -10.08 -5.68
CA GLU A 104 20.22 -10.73 -6.60
C GLU A 104 21.25 -9.72 -7.12
N GLY A 105 20.79 -8.54 -7.57
CA GLY A 105 21.66 -7.45 -8.03
C GLY A 105 22.64 -6.95 -6.97
N ARG A 106 22.22 -6.86 -5.70
CA ARG A 106 23.11 -6.47 -4.58
C ARG A 106 24.28 -7.43 -4.43
N GLY A 107 24.02 -8.74 -4.47
CA GLY A 107 25.07 -9.76 -4.38
C GLY A 107 26.10 -9.62 -5.49
N VAL A 108 25.63 -9.45 -6.73
CA VAL A 108 26.50 -9.24 -7.91
C VAL A 108 27.32 -7.95 -7.77
N CYS A 109 26.70 -6.83 -7.36
CA CYS A 109 27.42 -5.57 -7.18
C CYS A 109 28.47 -5.65 -6.06
N TYR A 110 28.20 -6.36 -4.97
CA TYR A 110 29.17 -6.57 -3.90
C TYR A 110 30.40 -7.35 -4.41
N LEU A 111 30.16 -8.47 -5.11
CA LEU A 111 31.23 -9.27 -5.71
C LEU A 111 32.04 -8.46 -6.73
N PHE A 112 31.38 -7.68 -7.57
CA PHE A 112 32.03 -6.81 -8.54
C PHE A 112 32.90 -5.74 -7.86
N THR A 113 32.38 -5.09 -6.81
CA THR A 113 33.13 -4.11 -6.02
C THR A 113 34.40 -4.73 -5.42
N GLN A 114 34.28 -5.93 -4.85
CA GLN A 114 35.41 -6.64 -4.28
C GLN A 114 36.45 -7.02 -5.35
N HIS A 115 35.99 -7.48 -6.52
CA HIS A 115 36.85 -7.80 -7.65
C HIS A 115 37.63 -6.58 -8.14
N VAL A 116 36.95 -5.44 -8.33
CA VAL A 116 37.59 -4.16 -8.70
C VAL A 116 38.63 -3.79 -7.64
N LYS A 117 38.27 -3.78 -6.35
CA LYS A 117 39.22 -3.46 -5.25
C LYS A 117 40.46 -4.38 -5.25
N ASN A 118 40.29 -5.67 -5.51
CA ASN A 118 41.41 -6.62 -5.57
C ASN A 118 42.29 -6.37 -6.80
N THR A 119 41.68 -6.18 -7.97
CA THR A 119 42.37 -5.85 -9.22
C THR A 119 43.19 -4.58 -9.07
N VAL A 120 42.61 -3.57 -8.41
CA VAL A 120 43.26 -2.29 -8.12
C VAL A 120 44.55 -2.49 -7.33
N LYS A 121 44.46 -3.23 -6.21
CA LYS A 121 45.60 -3.55 -5.36
C LYS A 121 46.71 -4.31 -6.09
N SER A 122 46.34 -5.30 -6.91
CA SER A 122 47.31 -6.07 -7.71
C SER A 122 48.05 -5.17 -8.71
N PHE A 123 47.33 -4.29 -9.40
CA PHE A 123 47.94 -3.33 -10.32
C PHE A 123 48.82 -2.32 -9.60
N GLU A 124 48.40 -1.76 -8.47
CA GLU A 124 49.23 -0.86 -7.66
C GLU A 124 50.56 -1.52 -7.26
N GLY A 125 50.52 -2.78 -6.84
CA GLY A 125 51.73 -3.57 -6.55
C GLY A 125 52.64 -3.72 -7.77
N LEU A 126 52.07 -3.99 -8.94
CA LEU A 126 52.82 -4.10 -10.20
C LEU A 126 53.42 -2.76 -10.63
N LEU A 127 52.65 -1.68 -10.54
CA LEU A 127 53.11 -0.32 -10.84
C LEU A 127 54.26 0.08 -9.90
N ARG A 128 54.18 -0.27 -8.61
CA ARG A 128 55.27 0.00 -7.65
C ARG A 128 56.59 -0.64 -8.06
N ASN A 129 56.52 -1.83 -8.65
CA ASN A 129 57.68 -2.62 -9.06
C ASN A 129 58.14 -2.35 -10.50
N THR A 130 57.41 -1.52 -11.24
CA THR A 130 57.74 -1.15 -12.63
C THR A 130 58.23 0.29 -12.70
N GLY A 131 59.19 0.56 -13.59
CA GLY A 131 59.74 1.89 -13.86
C GLY A 131 58.78 2.87 -14.54
N ILE A 132 57.47 2.66 -14.39
CA ILE A 132 56.42 3.49 -15.00
C ILE A 132 56.45 4.88 -14.36
N VAL A 133 56.46 5.89 -15.22
CA VAL A 133 56.54 7.32 -14.87
C VAL A 133 55.41 7.69 -13.91
N TYR A 134 55.77 8.44 -12.86
CA TYR A 134 54.88 8.81 -11.74
C TYR A 134 53.50 9.32 -12.18
N TYR A 135 53.44 10.20 -13.19
CA TYR A 135 52.19 10.82 -13.64
C TYR A 135 51.18 9.81 -14.23
N GLN A 136 51.65 8.83 -15.02
CA GLN A 136 50.76 7.81 -15.60
C GLN A 136 50.19 6.89 -14.52
N ARG A 137 51.03 6.51 -13.56
CA ARG A 137 50.62 5.74 -12.38
C ARG A 137 49.55 6.49 -11.59
N GLN A 138 49.76 7.78 -11.34
CA GLN A 138 48.82 8.61 -10.60
C GLN A 138 47.46 8.73 -11.33
N ARG A 139 47.44 9.07 -12.63
CA ARG A 139 46.19 9.14 -13.40
C ARG A 139 45.41 7.82 -13.38
N PHE A 140 46.11 6.70 -13.44
CA PHE A 140 45.49 5.39 -13.39
C PHE A 140 44.88 5.09 -12.01
N CYS A 141 45.59 5.38 -10.92
CA CYS A 141 45.06 5.28 -9.56
C CYS A 141 43.80 6.15 -9.38
N GLU A 142 43.77 7.37 -9.91
CA GLU A 142 42.61 8.26 -9.86
C GLU A 142 41.38 7.66 -10.58
N GLN A 143 41.56 7.09 -11.78
CA GLN A 143 40.48 6.40 -12.51
C GLN A 143 39.95 5.18 -11.74
N MET A 144 40.82 4.49 -11.04
CA MET A 144 40.49 3.31 -10.26
C MET A 144 39.69 3.65 -8.99
N VAL A 145 40.04 4.74 -8.31
CA VAL A 145 39.25 5.27 -7.20
C VAL A 145 37.85 5.68 -7.67
N GLN A 146 37.73 6.34 -8.82
CA GLN A 146 36.43 6.70 -9.41
C GLN A 146 35.58 5.45 -9.72
N GLY A 147 36.19 4.41 -10.28
CA GLY A 147 35.51 3.13 -10.52
C GLY A 147 34.95 2.51 -9.24
N ILE A 148 35.73 2.51 -8.16
CA ILE A 148 35.27 2.04 -6.83
C ILE A 148 34.09 2.88 -6.33
N GLN A 149 34.17 4.20 -6.40
CA GLN A 149 33.08 5.09 -5.95
C GLN A 149 31.76 4.83 -6.71
N LEU A 150 31.83 4.61 -8.02
CA LEU A 150 30.65 4.27 -8.84
C LEU A 150 30.01 2.94 -8.38
N THR A 151 30.81 1.93 -8.05
CA THR A 151 30.29 0.66 -7.52
C THR A 151 29.64 0.81 -6.16
N GLU A 152 30.20 1.65 -5.27
CA GLU A 152 29.62 1.94 -3.96
C GLU A 152 28.30 2.72 -4.08
N ILE A 153 28.17 3.60 -5.08
CA ILE A 153 26.90 4.28 -5.41
C ILE A 153 25.85 3.26 -5.87
N LEU A 154 26.22 2.32 -6.75
CA LEU A 154 25.33 1.25 -7.21
C LEU A 154 24.81 0.41 -6.04
N VAL A 155 25.70 -0.03 -5.15
CA VAL A 155 25.33 -0.80 -3.95
C VAL A 155 24.34 0.00 -3.09
N ARG A 156 24.58 1.29 -2.86
CA ARG A 156 23.67 2.15 -2.08
C ARG A 156 22.31 2.33 -2.76
N LYS A 157 22.27 2.58 -4.07
CA LYS A 157 21.00 2.70 -4.81
C LYS A 157 20.16 1.42 -4.72
N LEU A 158 20.82 0.27 -4.82
CA LEU A 158 20.16 -1.01 -4.62
C LEU A 158 19.73 -1.21 -3.17
N ALA A 159 20.47 -0.66 -2.19
CA ALA A 159 20.15 -0.67 -0.76
C ALA A 159 18.86 0.11 -0.41
N THR A 160 18.71 1.32 -0.97
CA THR A 160 17.58 2.22 -0.70
C THR A 160 16.24 1.71 -1.23
N GLY A 161 16.24 0.82 -2.23
CA GLY A 161 15.02 0.17 -2.74
C GLY A 161 14.21 -0.60 -1.67
N ASN A 162 14.81 -0.92 -0.52
CA ASN A 162 14.14 -1.59 0.61
C ASN A 162 13.68 -0.64 1.72
N LEU A 163 14.05 0.65 1.69
CA LEU A 163 13.74 1.63 2.75
C LEU A 163 12.53 2.52 2.43
N ALA A 164 12.08 2.57 1.18
CA ALA A 164 10.90 3.33 0.79
C ALA A 164 9.56 2.67 1.21
N THR A 165 9.58 1.53 1.90
CA THR A 165 8.38 0.86 2.42
C THR A 165 8.20 1.05 3.94
N GLY A 166 8.83 2.07 4.53
CA GLY A 166 8.76 2.32 5.96
C GLY A 166 9.30 3.69 6.36
N SER A 167 8.74 4.75 5.79
CA SER A 167 8.80 6.08 6.41
C SER A 167 7.59 6.90 5.97
N GLU A 168 6.41 6.53 6.47
CA GLU A 168 5.41 7.54 6.82
C GLU A 168 5.67 7.91 8.28
N ASP A 169 6.01 9.18 8.47
CA ASP A 169 5.79 10.05 9.62
C ASP A 169 5.85 9.44 11.04
N THR A 170 6.91 9.80 11.79
CA THR A 170 6.84 10.72 12.95
C THR A 170 8.23 11.08 13.47
#